data_AF-A0A2M8D595-F1
#
_entry.id   AF-A0A2M8D595-F1
#
_cell.length_a   1.000
_cell.length_b   1.000
_cell.length_c   1.000
_cell.angle_alpha   90.00
_cell.angle_beta   90.00
_cell.angle_gamma   90.00
#
_symmetry.space_group_name_H-M   'P 1'
#
loop_
_entity.id
_entity.type
_entity.pdbx_description
1 polymer ?
#
loop_
_entity_poly.entity_id
_entity_poly.type
_entity_poly.pdbx_seq_one_letter_code
_entity_poly.pdbx_strand_id
1 'polypeptide(L)'
;MRWKTEWEEGGKLIRGGESLFQNPDQRREIILETAQSSGFSPELVEKDWILSLILEHLVERKWPLIFKGGTCLAKCHMDFYRLSEDLDFVHINANRGLSHGARRSDLKKLERMSDELVEQLGFLTPVSSNKFDSHQQMAFQYAYASPLSEKQGTVKLEITHRDSLLLKPESRNVRTLAMHPILRELVMEPFTIACMQIEEMVAEKIRACVTRKTPAIRDYYDLTVLKKTLPEIFLSSRLHDFVRRKLKFQTWQPVPDVWIPTLRKQIAKELNPTLGQIESFDLNASIELVRKFLPDFDTKE
;
A
#
# COMPACT_ATOMS: atom_id res chain seq x y z
N MET A 1 19.21 9.68 15.25
CA MET A 1 18.61 10.10 16.55
C MET A 1 17.61 9.01 16.88
N ARG A 2 18.08 8.00 17.62
CA ARG A 2 17.77 7.75 19.05
C ARG A 2 16.39 7.09 19.22
N TRP A 3 16.40 5.76 19.05
CA TRP A 3 15.37 4.82 19.50
C TRP A 3 15.28 4.85 21.02
N LYS A 4 14.07 4.93 21.58
CA LYS A 4 13.88 5.07 23.03
C LYS A 4 12.81 4.13 23.56
N THR A 5 12.94 2.83 23.31
CA THR A 5 12.26 1.80 24.12
C THR A 5 13.20 0.64 24.36
N GLU A 6 13.50 0.42 25.65
CA GLU A 6 14.47 -0.53 26.20
C GLU A 6 13.76 -1.88 26.43
N TRP A 7 14.33 -2.98 25.92
CA TRP A 7 13.88 -4.35 26.21
C TRP A 7 15.05 -5.17 26.75
N GLU A 8 14.90 -5.75 27.95
CA GLU A 8 15.91 -6.62 28.57
C GLU A 8 15.54 -8.10 28.40
N GLU A 9 16.37 -8.85 27.67
CA GLU A 9 16.55 -10.30 27.87
C GLU A 9 18.01 -10.54 28.28
N GLY A 10 18.24 -11.03 29.50
CA GLY A 10 19.58 -11.38 29.97
C GLY A 10 20.57 -10.21 30.11
N GLY A 11 20.10 -8.97 30.26
CA GLY A 11 20.95 -7.79 30.51
C GLY A 11 21.77 -7.31 29.31
N LYS A 12 21.37 -7.63 28.07
CA LYS A 12 21.98 -7.07 26.84
C LYS A 12 20.94 -6.39 25.93
N LEU A 13 21.26 -5.16 25.53
CA LEU A 13 20.49 -4.32 24.59
C LEU A 13 20.32 -5.00 23.21
N ILE A 14 19.11 -5.00 22.65
CA ILE A 14 18.86 -5.40 21.26
C ILE A 14 18.09 -4.30 20.50
N ARG A 15 18.47 -4.04 19.23
CA ARG A 15 18.01 -2.92 18.39
C ARG A 15 17.06 -3.39 17.29
N GLY A 16 16.03 -2.59 16.99
CA GLY A 16 15.12 -2.79 15.86
C GLY A 16 14.10 -3.91 16.07
N GLY A 17 12.90 -3.79 15.52
CA GLY A 17 11.93 -4.89 15.50
C GLY A 17 12.51 -6.19 14.89
N GLU A 18 13.59 -6.09 14.12
CA GLU A 18 14.41 -7.19 13.61
C GLU A 18 14.87 -8.18 14.70
N SER A 19 15.13 -7.72 15.93
CA SER A 19 15.45 -8.62 17.04
C SER A 19 14.26 -9.46 17.47
N LEU A 20 13.04 -8.90 17.41
CA LEU A 20 11.81 -9.62 17.70
C LEU A 20 11.57 -10.71 16.64
N PHE A 21 12.07 -10.53 15.41
CA PHE A 21 12.00 -11.56 14.38
C PHE A 21 12.83 -12.82 14.68
N GLN A 22 13.72 -12.77 15.66
CA GLN A 22 14.46 -13.93 16.15
C GLN A 22 13.65 -14.78 17.12
N ASN A 23 12.58 -14.24 17.72
CA ASN A 23 11.73 -14.94 18.67
C ASN A 23 10.28 -15.07 18.15
N PRO A 24 9.90 -16.22 17.56
CA PRO A 24 8.55 -16.44 17.04
C PRO A 24 7.43 -16.27 18.07
N ASP A 25 7.66 -16.64 19.34
CA ASP A 25 6.65 -16.56 20.39
C ASP A 25 6.34 -15.10 20.76
N GLN A 26 7.37 -14.27 20.91
CA GLN A 26 7.20 -12.83 21.13
C GLN A 26 6.47 -12.15 19.96
N ARG A 27 6.82 -12.50 18.71
CA ARG A 27 6.08 -11.97 17.56
C ARG A 27 4.61 -12.37 17.60
N ARG A 28 4.34 -13.63 17.93
CA ARG A 28 2.96 -14.15 18.03
C ARG A 28 2.16 -13.35 19.05
N GLU A 29 2.73 -13.08 20.23
CA GLU A 29 2.05 -12.29 21.27
C GLU A 29 1.74 -10.86 20.82
N ILE A 30 2.72 -10.16 20.22
CA ILE A 30 2.53 -8.81 19.67
C ILE A 30 1.40 -8.79 18.63
N ILE A 31 1.41 -9.76 17.71
CA ILE A 31 0.40 -9.86 16.66
C ILE A 31 -0.99 -10.10 17.26
N LEU A 32 -1.12 -11.01 18.22
CA LEU A 32 -2.41 -11.35 18.82
C LEU A 32 -2.97 -10.19 19.66
N GLU A 33 -2.15 -9.50 20.46
CA GLU A 33 -2.60 -8.31 21.20
C GLU A 33 -3.02 -7.18 20.25
N THR A 34 -2.22 -6.94 19.21
CA THR A 34 -2.52 -5.90 18.21
C THR A 34 -3.80 -6.23 17.46
N ALA A 35 -4.03 -7.49 17.09
CA ALA A 35 -5.28 -7.95 16.47
C ALA A 35 -6.48 -7.74 17.39
N GLN A 36 -6.35 -8.10 18.67
CA GLN A 36 -7.42 -7.92 19.65
C GLN A 36 -7.80 -6.44 19.81
N SER A 37 -6.82 -5.55 19.91
CA SER A 37 -7.06 -4.11 20.14
C SER A 37 -7.52 -3.36 18.89
N SER A 38 -7.04 -3.74 17.71
CA SER A 38 -7.39 -3.08 16.44
C SER A 38 -8.64 -3.65 15.75
N GLY A 39 -9.05 -4.87 16.11
CA GLY A 39 -10.15 -5.60 15.46
C GLY A 39 -9.78 -6.27 14.13
N PHE A 40 -8.58 -6.04 13.59
CA PHE A 40 -8.12 -6.71 12.38
C PHE A 40 -7.72 -8.16 12.66
N SER A 41 -7.76 -9.01 11.62
CA SER A 41 -7.30 -10.39 11.75
C SER A 41 -5.80 -10.45 12.09
N PRO A 42 -5.34 -11.43 12.89
CA PRO A 42 -3.93 -11.63 13.18
C PRO A 42 -3.03 -11.68 11.94
N GLU A 43 -3.48 -12.32 10.87
CA GLU A 43 -2.72 -12.46 9.62
C GLU A 43 -2.51 -11.10 8.92
N LEU A 44 -3.49 -10.21 9.00
CA LEU A 44 -3.35 -8.86 8.43
C LEU A 44 -2.49 -7.96 9.29
N VAL A 45 -2.59 -8.08 10.61
CA VAL A 45 -1.70 -7.38 11.53
C VAL A 45 -0.25 -7.81 11.32
N GLU A 46 -0.02 -9.10 11.19
CA GLU A 46 1.30 -9.64 10.85
C GLU A 46 1.82 -9.02 9.55
N LYS A 47 1.02 -9.05 8.48
CA LYS A 47 1.41 -8.45 7.19
C LYS A 47 1.69 -6.96 7.33
N ASP A 48 0.83 -6.20 8.01
CA ASP A 48 1.02 -4.77 8.24
C ASP A 48 2.36 -4.48 8.91
N TRP A 49 2.74 -5.29 9.90
CA TRP A 49 4.02 -5.16 10.59
C TRP A 49 5.20 -5.44 9.64
N ILE A 50 5.15 -6.52 8.85
CA ILE A 50 6.18 -6.82 7.82
C ILE A 50 6.32 -5.65 6.82
N LEU A 51 5.20 -5.14 6.31
CA LEU A 51 5.19 -4.02 5.38
C LEU A 51 5.79 -2.76 6.01
N SER A 52 5.56 -2.54 7.31
CA SER A 52 6.11 -1.41 8.06
C SER A 52 7.64 -1.48 8.16
N LEU A 53 8.20 -2.66 8.43
CA LEU A 53 9.65 -2.88 8.47
C LEU A 53 10.30 -2.65 7.10
N ILE A 54 9.65 -3.12 6.02
CA ILE A 54 10.11 -2.84 4.65
C ILE A 54 10.08 -1.33 4.37
N LEU A 55 9.00 -0.64 4.76
CA LEU A 55 8.88 0.81 4.56
C LEU A 55 9.98 1.59 5.30
N GLU A 56 10.22 1.26 6.56
CA GLU A 56 11.26 1.86 7.38
C GLU A 56 12.64 1.68 6.73
N HIS A 57 12.98 0.45 6.35
CA HIS A 57 14.23 0.16 5.65
C HIS A 57 14.39 1.00 4.37
N LEU A 58 13.35 1.05 3.53
CA LEU A 58 13.40 1.83 2.28
C LEU A 58 13.64 3.33 2.53
N VAL A 59 13.06 3.88 3.60
CA VAL A 59 13.24 5.28 4.03
C VAL A 59 14.65 5.51 4.56
N GLU A 60 15.17 4.64 5.43
CA GLU A 60 16.51 4.75 6.01
C GLU A 60 17.61 4.75 4.92
N ARG A 61 17.43 3.89 3.90
CA ARG A 61 18.33 3.79 2.75
C ARG A 61 18.12 4.91 1.71
N LYS A 62 17.11 5.77 1.90
CA LYS A 62 16.79 6.92 1.04
C LYS A 62 16.59 6.54 -0.42
N TRP A 63 15.92 5.41 -0.67
CA TRP A 63 15.61 5.02 -2.04
C TRP A 63 14.72 6.07 -2.72
N PRO A 64 14.92 6.36 -4.01
CA PRO A 64 14.22 7.43 -4.74
C PRO A 64 12.80 7.01 -5.14
N LEU A 65 12.00 6.61 -4.16
CA LEU A 65 10.66 6.06 -4.29
C LEU A 65 9.64 6.97 -3.60
N ILE A 66 8.48 7.13 -4.23
CA ILE A 66 7.35 7.87 -3.68
C ILE A 66 6.23 6.89 -3.40
N PHE A 67 5.82 6.80 -2.13
CA PHE A 67 4.83 5.84 -1.67
C PHE A 67 3.41 6.21 -2.14
N LYS A 68 2.63 5.20 -2.56
CA LYS A 68 1.27 5.39 -3.06
C LYS A 68 0.40 4.15 -2.80
N GLY A 69 -0.79 4.12 -3.38
CA GLY A 69 -1.67 2.95 -3.34
C GLY A 69 -2.45 2.79 -2.03
N GLY A 70 -3.05 1.61 -1.84
CA GLY A 70 -3.98 1.35 -0.73
C GLY A 70 -3.30 1.39 0.65
N THR A 71 -2.08 0.89 0.74
CA THR A 71 -1.31 0.87 2.00
C THR A 71 -0.87 2.27 2.40
N CYS A 72 -0.53 3.12 1.43
CA CYS A 72 -0.26 4.54 1.69
C CYS A 72 -1.52 5.27 2.19
N LEU A 73 -2.71 4.98 1.65
CA LEU A 73 -3.95 5.57 2.17
C LEU A 73 -4.13 5.19 3.64
N ALA A 74 -4.03 3.90 3.96
CA ALA A 74 -4.24 3.40 5.31
C ALA A 74 -3.24 3.97 6.31
N LYS A 75 -1.94 3.96 5.97
CA LYS A 75 -0.86 4.32 6.90
C LYS A 75 -0.56 5.80 7.01
N CYS A 76 -0.79 6.59 5.96
CA CYS A 76 -0.35 7.99 5.90
C CYS A 76 -1.50 9.00 5.90
N HIS A 77 -2.71 8.59 5.49
CA HIS A 77 -3.81 9.53 5.22
C HIS A 77 -5.11 9.24 5.99
N MET A 78 -5.41 7.98 6.32
CA MET A 78 -6.77 7.56 6.70
C MET A 78 -6.83 6.65 7.93
N ASP A 79 -5.82 6.73 8.82
CA ASP A 79 -5.77 6.04 10.13
C ASP A 79 -6.36 4.61 10.14
N PHE A 80 -5.92 3.77 9.21
CA PHE A 80 -6.32 2.35 9.13
C PHE A 80 -7.84 2.08 9.05
N TYR A 81 -8.59 2.80 8.21
CA TYR A 81 -9.98 2.39 7.87
C TYR A 81 -10.10 0.95 7.31
N ARG A 82 -9.03 0.43 6.71
CA ARG A 82 -8.83 -1.00 6.40
C ARG A 82 -7.34 -1.30 6.26
N LEU A 83 -6.97 -2.58 6.34
CA LEU A 83 -5.61 -3.03 6.03
C LEU A 83 -5.43 -3.37 4.54
N SER A 84 -4.16 -3.38 4.12
CA SER A 84 -3.72 -3.62 2.75
C SER A 84 -2.43 -4.42 2.78
N GLU A 85 -2.21 -5.26 1.77
CA GLU A 85 -1.22 -6.35 1.84
C GLU A 85 0.00 -6.13 0.92
N ASP A 86 -0.06 -5.10 0.08
CA ASP A 86 0.96 -4.78 -0.94
C ASP A 86 1.58 -3.40 -0.67
N LEU A 87 2.81 -3.17 -1.09
CA LEU A 87 3.41 -1.84 -1.13
C LEU A 87 3.52 -1.35 -2.57
N ASP A 88 2.97 -0.18 -2.86
CA ASP A 88 3.02 0.43 -4.18
C ASP A 88 3.85 1.72 -4.15
N PHE A 89 4.76 1.85 -5.11
CA PHE A 89 5.59 3.04 -5.27
C PHE A 89 5.61 3.50 -6.72
N VAL A 90 5.94 4.78 -6.88
CA VAL A 90 6.42 5.32 -8.14
C VAL A 90 7.86 5.79 -7.97
N HIS A 91 8.70 5.50 -8.95
CA HIS A 91 10.08 5.97 -8.94
C HIS A 91 10.13 7.50 -9.18
N ILE A 92 10.99 8.25 -8.48
CA ILE A 92 11.02 9.73 -8.57
C ILE A 92 11.31 10.25 -9.99
N ASN A 93 12.04 9.46 -10.79
CA ASN A 93 12.38 9.75 -12.18
C ASN A 93 11.37 9.19 -13.20
N ALA A 94 10.25 8.63 -12.75
CA ALA A 94 9.22 8.10 -13.64
C ALA A 94 8.78 9.16 -14.66
N ASN A 95 8.68 8.73 -15.93
CA ASN A 95 8.25 9.56 -17.06
C ASN A 95 9.04 10.88 -17.31
N ARG A 96 10.26 11.04 -16.77
CA ARG A 96 11.08 12.26 -16.99
C ARG A 96 11.82 12.29 -18.35
N GLY A 97 11.30 11.62 -19.38
CA GLY A 97 11.96 11.54 -20.69
C GLY A 97 13.36 10.91 -20.65
N LEU A 98 13.61 10.01 -19.68
CA LEU A 98 14.92 9.38 -19.50
C LEU A 98 15.34 8.60 -20.76
N SER A 99 16.64 8.69 -21.08
CA SER A 99 17.25 7.85 -22.10
C SER A 99 17.11 6.37 -21.74
N HIS A 100 17.13 5.48 -22.75
CA HIS A 100 17.07 4.03 -22.52
C HIS A 100 18.16 3.53 -21.56
N GLY A 101 19.38 4.10 -21.65
CA GLY A 101 20.50 3.76 -20.77
C GLY A 101 20.25 4.17 -19.31
N ALA A 102 19.76 5.39 -19.08
CA ALA A 102 19.43 5.87 -17.74
C ALA A 102 18.31 5.04 -17.10
N ARG A 103 17.27 4.70 -17.87
CA ARG A 103 16.19 3.82 -17.40
C ARG A 103 16.71 2.44 -17.02
N ARG A 104 17.56 1.83 -17.85
CA ARG A 104 18.17 0.53 -17.54
C ARG A 104 19.03 0.59 -16.27
N SER A 105 19.73 1.70 -16.04
CA SER A 105 20.49 1.91 -14.81
C SER A 105 19.58 1.98 -13.57
N ASP A 106 18.47 2.72 -13.64
CA ASP A 106 17.49 2.77 -12.54
C ASP A 106 16.92 1.39 -12.22
N LEU A 107 16.55 0.60 -13.25
CA LEU A 107 16.03 -0.76 -13.05
C LEU A 107 17.04 -1.68 -12.34
N LYS A 108 18.32 -1.63 -12.74
CA LYS A 108 19.40 -2.38 -12.06
C LYS A 108 19.59 -1.97 -10.61
N LYS A 109 19.41 -0.68 -10.30
CA LYS A 109 19.48 -0.19 -8.92
C LYS A 109 18.32 -0.73 -8.09
N LEU A 110 17.14 -0.89 -8.67
CA LEU A 110 15.98 -1.49 -7.99
C LEU A 110 16.16 -3.00 -7.76
N GLU A 111 16.81 -3.73 -8.67
CA GLU A 111 17.22 -5.12 -8.41
C GLU A 111 18.16 -5.19 -7.20
N ARG A 112 19.21 -4.37 -7.19
CA ARG A 112 20.15 -4.28 -6.06
C ARG A 112 19.46 -3.85 -4.76
N MET A 113 18.49 -2.96 -4.82
CA MET A 113 17.67 -2.59 -3.65
C MET A 113 16.98 -3.81 -3.06
N SER A 114 16.40 -4.68 -3.90
CA SER A 114 15.76 -5.91 -3.44
C SER A 114 16.77 -6.84 -2.76
N ASP A 115 17.97 -6.98 -3.32
CA ASP A 115 19.03 -7.80 -2.72
C ASP A 115 19.46 -7.23 -1.35
N GLU A 116 19.67 -5.90 -1.27
CA GLU A 116 20.00 -5.21 -0.01
C GLU A 116 18.87 -5.36 1.03
N LEU A 117 17.60 -5.27 0.62
CA LEU A 117 16.44 -5.43 1.51
C LEU A 117 16.43 -6.83 2.14
N VAL A 118 16.65 -7.87 1.34
CA VAL A 118 16.67 -9.27 1.78
C VAL A 118 17.84 -9.54 2.71
N GLU A 119 19.03 -9.04 2.35
CA GLU A 119 20.25 -9.20 3.16
C GLU A 119 20.11 -8.51 4.52
N GLN A 120 19.61 -7.28 4.55
CA GLN A 120 19.56 -6.48 5.78
C GLN A 120 18.45 -6.92 6.72
N LEU A 121 17.24 -7.20 6.20
CA LEU A 121 16.15 -7.67 7.05
C LEU A 121 16.33 -9.13 7.49
N GLY A 122 17.00 -9.98 6.70
CA GLY A 122 17.38 -11.34 7.07
C GLY A 122 16.23 -12.36 7.23
N PHE A 123 14.98 -11.92 7.35
CA PHE A 123 13.79 -12.78 7.48
C PHE A 123 12.95 -12.90 6.20
N LEU A 124 13.31 -12.16 5.14
CA LEU A 124 12.66 -12.21 3.84
C LEU A 124 13.37 -13.19 2.90
N THR A 125 12.61 -13.89 2.08
CA THR A 125 13.14 -14.74 1.00
C THR A 125 12.49 -14.35 -0.33
N PRO A 126 13.26 -14.05 -1.40
CA PRO A 126 12.69 -13.77 -2.72
C PRO A 126 11.84 -14.92 -3.24
N VAL A 127 10.68 -14.61 -3.80
CA VAL A 127 9.86 -15.55 -4.57
C VAL A 127 10.20 -15.40 -6.05
N SER A 128 10.26 -16.51 -6.79
CA SER A 128 10.70 -16.59 -8.20
C SER A 128 9.82 -15.85 -9.22
N SER A 129 8.85 -15.04 -8.76
CA SER A 129 7.86 -14.31 -9.55
C SER A 129 8.25 -12.87 -9.85
N ASN A 130 9.52 -12.46 -9.65
CA ASN A 130 10.01 -11.14 -10.05
C ASN A 130 9.90 -10.98 -11.58
N LYS A 131 8.74 -10.52 -12.03
CA LYS A 131 8.40 -10.37 -13.45
C LYS A 131 8.68 -8.94 -13.87
N PHE A 132 9.58 -8.80 -14.83
CA PHE A 132 9.63 -7.62 -15.69
C PHE A 132 8.47 -7.71 -16.67
N ASP A 133 7.41 -6.95 -16.44
CA ASP A 133 6.45 -6.76 -17.52
C ASP A 133 6.99 -5.69 -18.49
N SER A 134 6.72 -5.90 -19.78
CA SER A 134 6.79 -4.93 -20.88
C SER A 134 6.21 -3.54 -20.56
N HIS A 135 5.48 -3.39 -19.45
CA HIS A 135 4.81 -2.18 -18.98
C HIS A 135 5.60 -1.31 -17.97
N GLN A 136 6.91 -1.53 -17.77
CA GLN A 136 7.78 -0.67 -16.93
C GLN A 136 7.38 -0.65 -15.43
N GLN A 137 6.83 -1.77 -14.95
CA GLN A 137 6.59 -2.02 -13.53
C GLN A 137 7.51 -3.14 -13.07
N MET A 138 8.09 -2.96 -11.88
CA MET A 138 8.86 -3.99 -11.20
C MET A 138 8.05 -4.47 -10.00
N ALA A 139 7.70 -5.74 -9.98
CA ALA A 139 7.09 -6.39 -8.84
C ALA A 139 8.11 -7.31 -8.19
N PHE A 140 8.37 -7.10 -6.90
CA PHE A 140 9.15 -7.98 -6.06
C PHE A 140 8.21 -8.69 -5.10
N GLN A 141 8.33 -10.00 -4.97
CA GLN A 141 7.56 -10.76 -4.01
C GLN A 141 8.50 -11.44 -3.02
N TYR A 142 8.19 -11.32 -1.74
CA TYR A 142 8.98 -11.88 -0.65
C TYR A 142 8.12 -12.80 0.20
N ALA A 143 8.66 -13.97 0.54
CA ALA A 143 8.13 -14.87 1.54
C ALA A 143 8.78 -14.61 2.91
N TYR A 144 8.07 -14.92 3.98
CA TYR A 144 8.58 -14.84 5.35
C TYR A 144 7.98 -15.95 6.21
N ALA A 145 8.69 -16.35 7.28
CA ALA A 145 8.21 -17.33 8.24
C ALA A 145 7.21 -16.68 9.22
N SER A 146 5.96 -17.14 9.15
CA SER A 146 4.90 -16.68 10.05
C SER A 146 4.97 -17.39 11.40
N PRO A 147 4.82 -16.68 12.54
CA PRO A 147 4.66 -17.31 13.84
C PRO A 147 3.20 -17.75 14.10
N LEU A 148 2.27 -17.42 13.19
CA LEU A 148 0.86 -17.79 13.30
C LEU A 148 0.56 -19.15 12.68
N SER A 149 1.32 -19.55 11.64
CA SER A 149 1.07 -20.79 10.89
C SER A 149 2.36 -21.41 10.35
N GLU A 150 2.33 -22.71 10.06
CA GLU A 150 3.43 -23.42 9.39
C GLU A 150 3.65 -22.99 7.92
N LYS A 151 2.67 -22.31 7.32
CA LYS A 151 2.79 -21.77 5.96
C LYS A 151 3.54 -20.45 5.97
N GLN A 152 4.36 -20.24 4.96
CA GLN A 152 5.01 -18.96 4.73
C GLN A 152 3.98 -17.88 4.37
N GLY A 153 4.11 -16.71 4.98
CA GLY A 153 3.43 -15.50 4.53
C GLY A 153 4.12 -14.93 3.31
N THR A 154 3.42 -14.10 2.54
CA THR A 154 4.01 -13.36 1.42
C THR A 154 3.56 -11.92 1.39
N VAL A 155 4.45 -11.05 0.94
CA VAL A 155 4.23 -9.62 0.68
C VAL A 155 4.78 -9.25 -0.68
N LYS A 156 4.21 -8.21 -1.28
CA LYS A 156 4.61 -7.72 -2.60
C LYS A 156 4.97 -6.24 -2.54
N LEU A 157 6.04 -5.88 -3.23
CA LEU A 157 6.52 -4.53 -3.47
C LEU A 157 6.44 -4.24 -4.97
N GLU A 158 5.62 -3.28 -5.38
CA GLU A 158 5.45 -2.87 -6.77
C GLU A 158 5.98 -1.46 -6.98
N ILE A 159 6.82 -1.27 -8.00
CA ILE A 159 7.43 0.01 -8.34
C ILE A 159 7.14 0.34 -9.80
N THR A 160 6.43 1.43 -10.01
CA THR A 160 6.09 1.92 -11.36
C THR A 160 7.09 2.96 -11.83
N HIS A 161 7.60 2.82 -13.06
CA HIS A 161 8.50 3.79 -13.71
C HIS A 161 7.82 4.60 -14.84
N ARG A 162 6.54 4.30 -15.14
CA ARG A 162 5.77 4.93 -16.23
C ARG A 162 4.89 6.09 -15.81
N ASP A 163 4.24 5.99 -14.66
CA ASP A 163 3.24 6.98 -14.24
C ASP A 163 3.93 8.21 -13.65
N SER A 164 3.61 9.39 -14.18
CA SER A 164 4.08 10.66 -13.63
C SER A 164 3.19 11.12 -12.49
N LEU A 165 3.82 11.71 -11.48
CA LEU A 165 3.14 12.46 -10.44
C LEU A 165 2.54 13.75 -11.02
N LEU A 166 1.30 14.07 -10.65
CA LEU A 166 0.65 15.34 -11.00
C LEU A 166 1.01 16.43 -9.99
N LEU A 167 1.23 16.04 -8.74
CA LEU A 167 1.59 16.90 -7.63
C LEU A 167 2.99 16.58 -7.11
N LYS A 168 3.60 17.53 -6.40
CA LYS A 168 4.86 17.25 -5.71
C LYS A 168 4.57 16.27 -4.56
N PRO A 169 5.43 15.26 -4.33
CA PRO A 169 5.31 14.41 -3.16
C PRO A 169 5.27 15.23 -1.87
N GLU A 170 4.55 14.74 -0.89
CA GLU A 170 4.53 15.31 0.46
C GLU A 170 5.14 14.34 1.46
N SER A 171 5.68 14.89 2.55
CA SER A 171 6.21 14.07 3.65
C SER A 171 5.11 13.86 4.68
N ARG A 172 4.82 12.59 5.00
CA ARG A 172 3.80 12.20 5.99
C ARG A 172 4.40 11.23 7.00
N ASN A 173 3.89 11.27 8.23
CA ASN A 173 4.15 10.23 9.22
C ASN A 173 3.52 8.91 8.77
N VAL A 174 4.25 7.82 8.93
CA VAL A 174 3.74 6.46 8.71
C VAL A 174 3.21 5.92 10.03
N ARG A 175 1.93 5.52 10.02
CA ARG A 175 1.32 4.82 11.16
C ARG A 175 1.62 3.33 11.10
N THR A 176 1.78 2.72 12.27
CA THR A 176 1.98 1.30 12.50
C THR A 176 0.98 0.82 13.55
N LEU A 177 0.60 -0.46 13.51
CA LEU A 177 -0.32 -1.03 14.48
C LEU A 177 0.39 -1.86 15.56
N ALA A 178 1.54 -2.46 15.24
CA ALA A 178 2.22 -3.41 16.12
C ALA A 178 2.48 -2.79 17.50
N MET A 179 1.82 -3.36 18.51
CA MET A 179 1.82 -2.88 19.89
C MET A 179 2.41 -3.92 20.82
N HIS A 180 3.23 -3.47 21.76
CA HIS A 180 3.82 -4.34 22.75
C HIS A 180 2.75 -4.85 23.74
N PRO A 181 2.66 -6.17 24.01
CA PRO A 181 1.60 -6.77 24.81
C PRO A 181 1.47 -6.20 26.23
N ILE A 182 2.61 -5.96 26.90
CA ILE A 182 2.65 -5.48 28.29
C ILE A 182 2.62 -3.94 28.36
N LEU A 183 3.61 -3.27 27.76
CA LEU A 183 3.73 -1.80 27.83
C LEU A 183 2.63 -1.03 27.07
N ARG A 184 1.89 -1.67 26.15
CA ARG A 184 0.86 -1.01 25.32
C ARG A 184 1.41 0.14 24.47
N GLU A 185 2.69 0.10 24.16
CA GLU A 185 3.39 1.08 23.32
C GLU A 185 3.61 0.50 21.91
N LEU A 186 3.75 1.39 20.91
CA LEU A 186 4.10 0.94 19.56
C LEU A 186 5.48 0.29 19.56
N VAL A 187 5.60 -0.84 18.86
CA VAL A 187 6.85 -1.58 18.69
C VAL A 187 7.80 -0.88 17.73
N MET A 188 7.26 -0.01 16.87
CA MET A 188 8.02 0.77 15.90
C MET A 188 7.89 2.26 16.19
N GLU A 189 9.03 2.96 16.11
CA GLU A 189 9.05 4.42 16.22
C GLU A 189 8.36 5.06 15.00
N PRO A 190 7.75 6.23 15.16
CA PRO A 190 7.22 6.98 14.03
C PRO A 190 8.35 7.41 13.08
N PHE A 191 8.16 7.18 11.78
CA PHE A 191 9.03 7.69 10.73
C PHE A 191 8.22 8.40 9.65
N THR A 192 8.88 9.24 8.86
CA THR A 192 8.26 9.97 7.75
C THR A 192 8.64 9.38 6.41
N ILE A 193 7.71 9.36 5.47
CA ILE A 193 7.95 8.92 4.10
C ILE A 193 7.48 9.98 3.10
N ALA A 194 8.15 10.06 1.94
CA ALA A 194 7.65 10.82 0.81
C ALA A 194 6.54 10.03 0.11
N CYS A 195 5.33 10.58 0.05
CA CYS A 195 4.16 9.93 -0.53
C CYS A 195 3.39 10.82 -1.50
N MET A 196 2.54 10.19 -2.30
CA MET A 196 1.59 10.87 -3.16
C MET A 196 0.56 11.64 -2.33
N GLN A 197 0.20 12.85 -2.75
CA GLN A 197 -0.82 13.66 -2.09
C GLN A 197 -2.21 13.02 -2.26
N ILE A 198 -3.05 13.19 -1.25
CA ILE A 198 -4.36 12.51 -1.17
C ILE A 198 -5.28 12.80 -2.35
N GLU A 199 -5.26 14.02 -2.90
CA GLU A 199 -6.09 14.40 -4.05
C GLU A 199 -5.69 13.64 -5.32
N GLU A 200 -4.39 13.41 -5.51
CA GLU A 200 -3.89 12.60 -6.62
C GLU A 200 -4.19 11.11 -6.39
N MET A 201 -4.14 10.62 -5.15
CA MET A 201 -4.50 9.24 -4.81
C MET A 201 -5.98 8.96 -5.07
N VAL A 202 -6.88 9.90 -4.75
CA VAL A 202 -8.32 9.81 -5.08
C VAL A 202 -8.49 9.70 -6.60
N ALA A 203 -7.78 10.52 -7.38
CA ALA A 203 -7.81 10.43 -8.84
C ALA A 203 -7.25 9.09 -9.36
N GLU A 204 -6.19 8.54 -8.76
CA GLU A 204 -5.68 7.21 -9.11
C GLU A 204 -6.67 6.09 -8.79
N LYS A 205 -7.44 6.21 -7.70
CA LYS A 205 -8.49 5.26 -7.34
C LYS A 205 -9.64 5.28 -8.34
N ILE A 206 -10.14 6.48 -8.70
CA ILE A 206 -11.16 6.64 -9.76
C ILE A 206 -10.65 6.05 -11.08
N ARG A 207 -9.40 6.36 -11.47
CA ARG A 207 -8.76 5.78 -12.66
C ARG A 207 -8.75 4.25 -12.59
N ALA A 208 -8.32 3.68 -11.47
CA ALA A 208 -8.24 2.22 -11.30
C ALA A 208 -9.61 1.53 -11.44
N CYS A 209 -10.69 2.15 -10.97
CA CYS A 209 -12.05 1.65 -11.12
C CYS A 209 -12.47 1.43 -12.58
N VAL A 210 -11.87 2.14 -13.54
CA VAL A 210 -12.25 2.09 -14.98
C VAL A 210 -11.17 1.56 -15.92
N THR A 211 -9.91 1.44 -15.47
CA THR A 211 -8.80 0.91 -16.30
C THR A 211 -8.47 -0.56 -16.03
N ARG A 212 -8.90 -1.14 -14.90
CA ARG A 212 -8.59 -2.54 -14.60
C ARG A 212 -9.35 -3.49 -15.53
N LYS A 213 -8.71 -4.60 -15.91
CA LYS A 213 -9.38 -5.71 -16.63
C LYS A 213 -10.41 -6.43 -15.76
N THR A 214 -10.08 -6.62 -14.49
CA THR A 214 -10.96 -7.18 -13.46
C THR A 214 -11.23 -6.11 -12.42
N PRO A 215 -12.51 -5.78 -12.13
CA PRO A 215 -12.83 -4.78 -11.11
C PRO A 215 -12.31 -5.21 -9.74
N ALA A 216 -11.96 -4.24 -8.89
CA ALA A 216 -11.51 -4.47 -7.54
C ALA A 216 -12.39 -3.71 -6.55
N ILE A 217 -13.18 -4.44 -5.76
CA ILE A 217 -14.14 -3.86 -4.80
C ILE A 217 -13.52 -2.86 -3.82
N ARG A 218 -12.26 -3.08 -3.45
CA ARG A 218 -11.52 -2.22 -2.52
C ARG A 218 -11.36 -0.80 -3.07
N ASP A 219 -11.21 -0.62 -4.39
CA ASP A 219 -11.10 0.72 -4.98
C ASP A 219 -12.41 1.53 -4.80
N TYR A 220 -13.57 0.88 -4.92
CA TYR A 220 -14.89 1.49 -4.71
C TYR A 220 -15.14 1.79 -3.22
N TYR A 221 -14.76 0.86 -2.34
CA TYR A 221 -14.86 1.06 -0.90
C TYR A 221 -13.98 2.24 -0.44
N ASP A 222 -12.72 2.29 -0.88
CA ASP A 222 -11.78 3.37 -0.55
C ASP A 222 -12.37 4.74 -0.93
N LEU A 223 -12.93 4.87 -2.15
CA LEU A 223 -13.55 6.12 -2.60
C LEU A 223 -14.77 6.52 -1.75
N THR A 224 -15.52 5.54 -1.24
CA THR A 224 -16.69 5.80 -0.38
C THR A 224 -16.24 6.36 0.96
N VAL A 225 -15.23 5.74 1.58
CA VAL A 225 -14.65 6.22 2.85
C VAL A 225 -13.98 7.58 2.66
N LEU A 226 -13.23 7.76 1.58
CA LEU A 226 -12.60 9.03 1.22
C LEU A 226 -13.66 10.12 1.01
N LYS A 227 -14.77 9.85 0.33
CA LYS A 227 -15.84 10.84 0.11
C LYS A 227 -16.52 11.25 1.41
N LYS A 228 -16.71 10.30 2.33
CA LYS A 228 -17.29 10.54 3.66
C LYS A 228 -16.37 11.38 4.54
N THR A 229 -15.06 11.08 4.50
CA THR A 229 -14.06 11.66 5.42
C THR A 229 -13.51 12.98 4.92
N LEU A 230 -13.32 13.12 3.61
CA LEU A 230 -12.70 14.26 2.93
C LEU A 230 -13.61 14.78 1.80
N PRO A 231 -14.84 15.21 2.11
CA PRO A 231 -15.84 15.59 1.11
C PRO A 231 -15.39 16.73 0.20
N GLU A 232 -14.52 17.63 0.69
CA GLU A 232 -13.97 18.79 0.00
C GLU A 232 -13.15 18.42 -1.25
N ILE A 233 -12.40 17.30 -1.22
CA ILE A 233 -11.65 16.82 -2.39
C ILE A 233 -12.60 16.54 -3.56
N PHE A 234 -13.76 15.96 -3.25
CA PHE A 234 -14.79 15.60 -4.23
C PHE A 234 -15.71 16.76 -4.62
N LEU A 235 -15.62 17.90 -3.94
CA LEU A 235 -16.30 19.13 -4.35
C LEU A 235 -15.39 20.02 -5.22
N SER A 236 -14.08 19.76 -5.21
CA SER A 236 -13.11 20.51 -5.98
C SER A 236 -13.17 20.17 -7.47
N SER A 237 -13.23 21.20 -8.32
CA SER A 237 -13.13 21.05 -9.78
C SER A 237 -11.77 20.46 -10.21
N ARG A 238 -10.73 20.58 -9.37
CA ARG A 238 -9.39 20.01 -9.63
C ARG A 238 -9.42 18.49 -9.73
N LEU A 239 -10.35 17.81 -9.04
CA LEU A 239 -10.42 16.36 -9.10
C LEU A 239 -10.77 15.87 -10.51
N HIS A 240 -11.69 16.54 -11.20
CA HIS A 240 -12.01 16.22 -12.61
C HIS A 240 -10.78 16.39 -13.53
N ASP A 241 -9.98 17.43 -13.33
CA ASP A 241 -8.74 17.63 -14.09
C ASP A 241 -7.74 16.49 -13.83
N PHE A 242 -7.55 16.10 -12.57
CA PHE A 242 -6.64 15.01 -12.22
C PHE A 242 -7.08 13.67 -12.80
N VAL A 243 -8.38 13.35 -12.69
CA VAL A 243 -8.95 12.12 -13.29
C VAL A 243 -8.72 12.12 -14.80
N ARG A 244 -9.03 13.22 -15.50
CA ARG A 244 -8.79 13.35 -16.95
C ARG A 244 -7.31 13.14 -17.30
N ARG A 245 -6.39 13.79 -16.58
CA ARG A 245 -4.94 13.68 -16.82
C ARG A 245 -4.42 12.27 -16.55
N LYS A 246 -4.92 11.60 -15.51
CA LYS A 246 -4.59 10.21 -15.16
C LYS A 246 -5.16 9.20 -16.17
N LEU A 247 -6.26 9.53 -16.86
CA LEU A 247 -6.86 8.69 -17.91
C LEU A 247 -6.28 8.91 -19.31
N LYS A 248 -5.67 10.08 -19.60
CA LYS A 248 -5.26 10.52 -20.95
C LYS A 248 -4.49 9.49 -21.78
N PHE A 249 -3.66 8.65 -21.16
CA PHE A 249 -2.83 7.65 -21.86
C PHE A 249 -3.19 6.21 -21.51
N GLN A 250 -4.41 6.00 -21.00
CA GLN A 250 -4.91 4.71 -20.55
C GLN A 250 -6.13 4.32 -21.38
N THR A 251 -6.24 3.05 -21.74
CA THR A 251 -7.51 2.51 -22.21
C THR A 251 -8.42 2.31 -21.01
N TRP A 252 -9.64 2.87 -21.07
CA TRP A 252 -10.62 2.75 -19.99
C TRP A 252 -12.02 2.63 -20.58
N GLN A 253 -12.95 2.13 -19.76
CA GLN A 253 -14.36 2.04 -20.08
C GLN A 253 -15.19 2.49 -18.86
N PRO A 254 -16.38 3.09 -19.06
CA PRO A 254 -17.29 3.35 -17.94
C PRO A 254 -17.59 2.04 -17.22
N VAL A 255 -17.83 2.11 -15.91
CA VAL A 255 -18.10 0.91 -15.09
C VAL A 255 -19.29 0.14 -15.69
N PRO A 256 -19.06 -1.01 -16.34
CA PRO A 256 -20.11 -1.72 -17.05
C PRO A 256 -20.93 -2.54 -16.06
N ASP A 257 -22.25 -2.59 -16.25
CA ASP A 257 -23.14 -3.27 -15.29
C ASP A 257 -22.81 -4.76 -15.11
N VAL A 258 -22.17 -5.39 -16.10
CA VAL A 258 -21.65 -6.76 -16.04
C VAL A 258 -20.60 -6.97 -14.92
N TRP A 259 -19.96 -5.90 -14.43
CA TRP A 259 -19.03 -5.98 -13.31
C TRP A 259 -19.71 -6.02 -11.94
N ILE A 260 -20.97 -5.57 -11.84
CA ILE A 260 -21.68 -5.44 -10.56
C ILE A 260 -21.79 -6.80 -9.83
N PRO A 261 -22.18 -7.92 -10.47
CA PRO A 261 -22.24 -9.21 -9.78
C PRO A 261 -20.88 -9.67 -9.24
N THR A 262 -19.79 -9.40 -9.98
CA THR A 262 -18.43 -9.71 -9.54
C THR A 262 -18.05 -8.87 -8.33
N LEU A 263 -18.23 -7.55 -8.40
CA LEU A 263 -17.99 -6.62 -7.30
C LEU A 263 -18.74 -7.02 -6.03
N ARG A 264 -20.02 -7.42 -6.15
CA ARG A 264 -20.81 -7.92 -5.00
C ARG A 264 -20.20 -9.18 -4.38
N LYS A 265 -19.73 -10.13 -5.18
CA LYS A 265 -19.05 -11.34 -4.67
C LYS A 265 -17.73 -11.00 -3.96
N GLN A 266 -17.03 -9.99 -4.43
CA GLN A 266 -15.77 -9.55 -3.83
C GLN A 266 -15.94 -8.90 -2.45
N ILE A 267 -17.12 -8.37 -2.10
CA ILE A 267 -17.35 -7.76 -0.77
C ILE A 267 -16.99 -8.77 0.33
N ALA A 268 -17.59 -9.95 0.32
CA ALA A 268 -17.35 -10.96 1.35
C ALA A 268 -15.93 -11.57 1.28
N LYS A 269 -15.35 -11.70 0.08
CA LYS A 269 -14.10 -12.45 -0.14
C LYS A 269 -12.84 -11.61 -0.12
N GLU A 270 -12.93 -10.35 -0.52
CA GLU A 270 -11.78 -9.48 -0.77
C GLU A 270 -11.84 -8.19 0.06
N LEU A 271 -13.03 -7.65 0.36
CA LEU A 271 -13.17 -6.44 1.18
C LEU A 271 -13.28 -6.76 2.67
N ASN A 272 -14.31 -7.49 3.09
CA ASN A 272 -14.60 -7.77 4.50
C ASN A 272 -13.39 -8.32 5.28
N PRO A 273 -12.57 -9.23 4.72
CA PRO A 273 -11.40 -9.70 5.44
C PRO A 273 -10.41 -8.59 5.80
N THR A 274 -10.38 -7.48 5.06
CA THR A 274 -9.47 -6.35 5.28
C THR A 274 -9.96 -5.32 6.30
N LEU A 275 -11.20 -5.45 6.77
CA LEU A 275 -11.82 -4.51 7.71
C LEU A 275 -11.67 -5.03 9.14
N GLY A 276 -11.41 -4.13 10.08
CA GLY A 276 -11.43 -4.48 11.51
C GLY A 276 -12.86 -4.69 12.02
N GLN A 277 -13.82 -4.01 11.39
CA GLN A 277 -15.26 -4.18 11.63
C GLN A 277 -16.00 -4.06 10.31
N ILE A 278 -16.94 -4.97 10.05
CA ILE A 278 -17.74 -4.94 8.83
C ILE A 278 -18.75 -3.80 8.93
N GLU A 279 -18.64 -2.83 8.04
CA GLU A 279 -19.58 -1.71 7.92
C GLU A 279 -20.52 -1.88 6.71
N SER A 280 -21.65 -1.18 6.72
CA SER A 280 -22.55 -1.12 5.58
C SER A 280 -21.86 -0.44 4.39
N PHE A 281 -21.82 -1.10 3.23
CA PHE A 281 -21.24 -0.57 2.01
C PHE A 281 -22.25 -0.57 0.86
N ASP A 282 -22.68 0.64 0.46
CA ASP A 282 -23.53 0.83 -0.72
C ASP A 282 -22.69 0.89 -2.00
N LEU A 283 -22.53 -0.28 -2.62
CA LEU A 283 -21.82 -0.42 -3.89
C LEU A 283 -22.44 0.41 -5.02
N ASN A 284 -23.77 0.55 -5.08
CA ASN A 284 -24.41 1.26 -6.18
C ASN A 284 -24.12 2.75 -6.07
N ALA A 285 -24.23 3.33 -4.87
CA ALA A 285 -23.86 4.72 -4.62
C ALA A 285 -22.38 4.99 -4.95
N SER A 286 -21.50 4.04 -4.65
CA SER A 286 -20.07 4.13 -4.97
C SER A 286 -19.80 4.10 -6.48
N ILE A 287 -20.53 3.26 -7.25
CA ILE A 287 -20.43 3.24 -8.71
C ILE A 287 -20.89 4.57 -9.32
N GLU A 288 -21.99 5.12 -8.84
CA GLU A 288 -22.47 6.45 -9.28
C GLU A 288 -21.48 7.57 -8.93
N LEU A 289 -20.85 7.48 -7.75
CA LEU A 289 -19.76 8.39 -7.38
C LEU A 289 -18.62 8.32 -8.40
N VAL A 290 -18.17 7.13 -8.82
CA VAL A 290 -17.12 6.97 -9.83
C VAL A 290 -17.58 7.59 -11.16
N ARG A 291 -18.78 7.24 -11.63
CA ARG A 291 -19.35 7.72 -12.90
C ARG A 291 -19.37 9.25 -12.98
N LYS A 292 -19.69 9.94 -11.88
CA LYS A 292 -19.72 11.40 -11.80
C LYS A 292 -18.40 12.09 -12.18
N PHE A 293 -17.24 11.45 -11.94
CA PHE A 293 -15.94 12.06 -12.18
C PHE A 293 -15.29 11.66 -13.50
N LEU A 294 -15.92 10.76 -14.25
CA LEU A 294 -15.42 10.39 -15.57
C LEU A 294 -15.66 11.54 -16.55
N PRO A 295 -14.70 11.85 -17.45
CA PRO A 295 -14.97 12.74 -18.55
C PRO A 295 -16.06 12.14 -19.44
N ASP A 296 -16.74 12.97 -20.23
CA ASP A 296 -17.70 12.49 -21.23
C ASP A 296 -17.03 11.39 -22.06
N PHE A 297 -17.63 10.21 -22.05
CA PHE A 297 -17.13 9.08 -22.82
C PHE A 297 -17.45 9.36 -24.28
N ASP A 298 -16.60 10.15 -24.94
CA ASP A 298 -16.70 10.35 -26.37
C ASP A 298 -16.44 8.99 -27.02
N THR A 299 -17.52 8.37 -27.49
CA THR A 299 -17.45 7.20 -28.34
C THR A 299 -16.83 7.63 -29.67
N LYS A 300 -15.50 7.68 -29.74
CA LYS A 300 -14.61 7.60 -30.92
C LYS A 300 -13.33 8.40 -30.66
N GLU A 301 -12.19 7.72 -30.71
CA GLU A 301 -11.32 7.71 -31.90
C GLU A 301 -10.68 6.32 -32.03
#